data_AF-A0A971TSC9-F1
#
_entry.id   AF-A0A971TSC9-F1
#
_cell.length_a   1.000
_cell.length_b   1.000
_cell.length_c   1.000
_cell.angle_alpha   90.00
_cell.angle_beta   90.00
_cell.angle_gamma   90.00
#
_symmetry.space_group_name_H-M   'P 1'
#
loop_
_entity.id
_entity.type
_entity.pdbx_description
1 polymer ?
#
loop_
_entity_poly.entity_id
_entity_poly.type
_entity_poly.pdbx_seq_one_letter_code
_entity_poly.pdbx_strand_id
1 'polypeptide(L)'
;MKTRRLFIVGIALVSVNARAFYSPEQGRWISRDPDSEQLVARTSSRSEPQNVYSYFSNNPSGGANPFQSLYYTTQRPSPTSFFSPPAESGWFTGAWYINQNTIICDGNGSLIIHEATSYQYGIQDCTRKHEQQHITDWKSRYGANLCKGRNCGDLPYYDFSRWLFWKDSYSVFLNKSECSAWKIGLKCRKEKLNKCCNEKDPSACKRYVEPFVEQAEAQVKKYCN
;
A
#
# COMPACT_ATOMS: atom_id res chain seq x y z
N MET A 1 37.91 -11.26 -41.11
CA MET A 1 36.54 -10.73 -40.89
C MET A 1 35.91 -11.48 -39.72
N LYS A 2 35.59 -10.81 -38.60
CA LYS A 2 35.05 -11.43 -37.38
C LYS A 2 33.56 -11.10 -37.25
N THR A 3 32.71 -12.12 -37.37
CA THR A 3 31.25 -12.03 -37.26
C THR A 3 30.83 -12.02 -35.80
N ARG A 4 30.28 -10.92 -35.30
CA ARG A 4 29.67 -10.82 -33.96
C ARG A 4 28.24 -11.38 -34.02
N ARG A 5 27.95 -12.35 -33.15
CA ARG A 5 26.60 -12.89 -32.95
C ARG A 5 25.83 -11.98 -32.00
N LEU A 6 24.70 -11.45 -32.46
CA LEU A 6 23.74 -10.68 -31.67
C LEU A 6 22.81 -11.69 -30.95
N PHE A 7 22.73 -11.61 -29.62
CA PHE A 7 21.69 -12.30 -28.85
C PHE A 7 20.50 -11.35 -28.70
N ILE A 8 19.34 -11.75 -29.23
CA ILE A 8 18.06 -11.05 -29.05
C ILE A 8 17.35 -11.69 -27.85
N VAL A 9 17.11 -10.91 -26.79
CA VAL A 9 16.25 -11.30 -25.67
C VAL A 9 14.80 -11.11 -26.09
N GLY A 10 14.07 -12.21 -26.24
CA GLY A 10 12.63 -12.19 -26.55
C GLY A 10 11.80 -11.88 -25.31
N ILE A 11 11.06 -10.77 -25.34
CA ILE A 11 10.08 -10.42 -24.30
C ILE A 11 8.82 -11.25 -24.57
N ALA A 12 8.42 -12.09 -23.60
CA ALA A 12 7.17 -12.84 -23.66
C ALA A 12 5.99 -11.89 -23.38
N LEU A 13 5.30 -11.46 -24.45
CA LEU A 13 4.06 -10.70 -24.37
C LEU A 13 2.88 -11.68 -24.47
N VAL A 14 2.02 -11.70 -23.45
CA VAL A 14 0.77 -12.45 -23.49
C VAL A 14 -0.26 -11.61 -24.23
N SER A 15 -0.70 -12.06 -25.41
CA SER A 15 -1.82 -11.44 -26.14
C SER A 15 -3.14 -12.03 -25.67
N VAL A 16 -3.91 -11.25 -24.91
CA VAL A 16 -5.34 -11.51 -24.70
C VAL A 16 -6.10 -10.82 -25.85
N ASN A 17 -7.22 -11.39 -26.31
CA ASN A 17 -7.98 -10.93 -27.48
C ASN A 17 -8.64 -9.55 -27.27
N ALA A 18 -7.83 -8.50 -27.26
CA ALA A 18 -8.11 -7.09 -27.49
C ALA A 18 -6.73 -6.43 -27.57
N ARG A 19 -6.55 -5.34 -28.33
CA ARG A 19 -5.24 -4.75 -28.67
C ARG A 19 -4.55 -4.07 -27.47
N ALA A 20 -4.28 -4.81 -26.40
CA ALA A 20 -3.63 -4.34 -25.20
C ALA A 20 -2.50 -5.28 -24.73
N PHE A 21 -1.34 -4.70 -24.39
CA PHE A 21 -0.15 -5.39 -23.90
C PHE A 21 0.03 -5.12 -22.40
N TYR A 22 0.24 -6.16 -21.59
CA TYR A 22 0.39 -6.09 -20.13
C TYR A 22 1.84 -6.39 -19.71
N SER A 23 2.38 -5.65 -18.74
CA SER A 23 3.71 -5.90 -18.14
C SER A 23 3.57 -6.55 -16.76
N PRO A 24 3.89 -7.85 -16.61
CA PRO A 24 3.80 -8.53 -15.32
C PRO A 24 4.80 -8.00 -14.29
N GLU A 25 6.00 -7.59 -14.74
CA GLU A 25 7.06 -7.08 -13.85
C GLU A 25 6.70 -5.73 -13.21
N GLN A 26 5.83 -4.97 -13.86
CA GLN A 26 5.44 -3.64 -13.41
C GLN A 26 4.00 -3.59 -12.87
N GLY A 27 3.23 -4.68 -13.02
CA GLY A 27 1.83 -4.76 -12.62
C GLY A 27 0.92 -3.76 -13.35
N ARG A 28 1.25 -3.41 -14.60
CA ARG A 28 0.54 -2.35 -15.36
C ARG A 28 0.47 -2.62 -16.86
N TRP A 29 -0.54 -2.04 -17.50
CA TRP A 29 -0.69 -2.07 -18.97
C TRP A 29 0.36 -1.18 -19.66
N ILE A 30 0.95 -1.71 -20.74
CA ILE A 30 1.93 -1.04 -21.60
C ILE A 30 1.20 -0.19 -22.67
N SER A 31 -0.01 -0.59 -23.06
CA SER A 31 -0.87 0.14 -24.00
C SER A 31 -2.19 0.52 -23.35
N ARG A 32 -2.87 1.53 -23.89
CA ARG A 32 -4.19 1.98 -23.40
C ARG A 32 -5.23 0.87 -23.45
N ASP A 33 -6.08 0.83 -22.43
CA ASP A 33 -7.21 -0.08 -22.32
C ASP A 33 -8.29 0.29 -23.38
N PRO A 34 -8.65 -0.63 -24.30
CA PRO A 34 -9.67 -0.38 -25.32
C PRO A 34 -11.08 -0.17 -24.74
N ASP A 35 -11.39 -0.63 -23.53
CA ASP A 35 -12.72 -0.48 -22.93
C ASP A 35 -12.99 0.95 -22.41
N SER A 36 -11.94 1.77 -22.32
CA SER A 36 -12.05 3.19 -21.97
C SER A 36 -12.74 4.03 -23.05
N GLU A 37 -12.83 3.55 -24.29
CA GLU A 37 -13.55 4.20 -25.40
C GLU A 37 -15.06 3.91 -25.43
N GLN A 38 -15.57 2.90 -24.73
CA GLN A 38 -17.01 2.62 -24.75
C GLN A 38 -17.77 3.31 -23.61
N LEU A 39 -17.02 3.66 -22.57
CA LEU A 39 -17.55 4.31 -21.40
C LEU A 39 -17.91 5.79 -21.73
N VAL A 40 -17.13 6.53 -22.55
CA VAL A 40 -17.27 7.98 -22.89
C VAL A 40 -18.64 8.49 -23.25
N ALA A 41 -19.50 7.63 -23.77
CA ALA A 41 -20.73 8.07 -24.39
C ALA A 41 -21.92 8.13 -23.41
N ARG A 42 -21.78 7.71 -22.14
CA ARG A 42 -22.95 7.42 -21.27
C ARG A 42 -23.16 8.21 -19.96
N THR A 43 -22.29 9.11 -19.55
CA THR A 43 -22.35 9.82 -18.25
C THR A 43 -21.70 11.20 -18.34
N SER A 44 -22.35 12.12 -19.06
CA SER A 44 -22.13 13.55 -18.88
C SER A 44 -22.77 13.97 -17.55
N SER A 45 -21.98 14.08 -16.47
CA SER A 45 -22.17 14.97 -15.30
C SER A 45 -21.49 14.49 -14.00
N ARG A 46 -20.15 14.43 -13.94
CA ARG A 46 -19.36 14.86 -12.76
C ARG A 46 -17.86 14.66 -13.01
N SER A 47 -17.08 15.64 -12.57
CA SER A 47 -15.64 15.79 -12.76
C SER A 47 -14.80 14.94 -11.79
N GLU A 48 -14.21 13.83 -12.26
CA GLU A 48 -13.04 13.16 -11.63
C GLU A 48 -12.11 12.55 -12.71
N PRO A 49 -10.78 12.62 -12.57
CA PRO A 49 -9.85 12.02 -13.53
C PRO A 49 -9.72 10.49 -13.34
N GLN A 50 -10.20 9.71 -14.32
CA GLN A 50 -10.09 8.25 -14.32
C GLN A 50 -8.68 7.76 -14.72
N ASN A 51 -8.11 6.84 -13.94
CA ASN A 51 -6.80 6.24 -14.17
C ASN A 51 -6.88 5.10 -15.21
N VAL A 52 -6.55 5.40 -16.47
CA VAL A 52 -6.61 4.47 -17.63
C VAL A 52 -5.52 3.40 -17.67
N TYR A 53 -4.67 3.31 -16.64
CA TYR A 53 -3.60 2.30 -16.54
C TYR A 53 -3.80 1.30 -15.40
N SER A 54 -4.91 1.39 -14.65
CA SER A 54 -5.23 0.44 -13.59
C SER A 54 -5.74 -0.88 -14.14
N TYR A 55 -5.18 -2.00 -13.68
CA TYR A 55 -5.71 -3.33 -13.96
C TYR A 55 -6.80 -3.67 -12.92
N PHE A 56 -8.05 -3.91 -13.37
CA PHE A 56 -9.20 -4.35 -12.57
C PHE A 56 -9.34 -3.67 -11.19
N SER A 57 -9.48 -2.34 -11.14
CA SER A 57 -9.80 -1.59 -9.90
C SER A 57 -8.96 -1.99 -8.66
N ASN A 58 -7.71 -2.43 -8.86
CA ASN A 58 -6.81 -2.95 -7.82
C ASN A 58 -7.31 -4.20 -7.05
N ASN A 59 -8.19 -5.01 -7.63
CA ASN A 59 -8.65 -6.27 -7.02
C ASN A 59 -8.45 -7.46 -7.97
N PRO A 60 -7.32 -8.19 -7.87
CA PRO A 60 -7.02 -9.31 -8.76
C PRO A 60 -7.81 -10.60 -8.46
N SER A 61 -8.75 -10.57 -7.50
CA SER A 61 -9.52 -11.74 -7.08
C SER A 61 -11.01 -11.39 -6.91
N GLY A 62 -11.79 -11.57 -7.98
CA GLY A 62 -13.25 -11.73 -7.89
C GLY A 62 -14.07 -11.07 -9.00
N GLY A 63 -14.70 -11.89 -9.84
CA GLY A 63 -16.11 -11.80 -10.26
C GLY A 63 -16.62 -10.55 -11.02
N ALA A 64 -17.06 -10.77 -12.26
CA ALA A 64 -17.72 -9.81 -13.15
C ALA A 64 -18.95 -9.08 -12.58
N ASN A 65 -19.10 -7.77 -12.85
CA ASN A 65 -20.08 -7.20 -13.80
C ASN A 65 -20.05 -5.65 -13.81
N PRO A 66 -20.49 -4.98 -14.90
CA PRO A 66 -19.92 -3.72 -15.38
C PRO A 66 -20.91 -2.55 -15.32
N PHE A 67 -20.58 -1.42 -14.70
CA PHE A 67 -21.29 -0.16 -14.95
C PHE A 67 -20.37 1.07 -14.74
N GLN A 68 -20.14 1.78 -15.86
CA GLN A 68 -19.88 3.23 -16.00
C GLN A 68 -18.57 3.80 -15.39
N SER A 69 -17.57 4.24 -16.16
CA SER A 69 -17.53 5.39 -17.09
C SER A 69 -17.62 6.80 -16.48
N LEU A 70 -16.59 7.66 -16.62
CA LEU A 70 -16.42 8.65 -17.73
C LEU A 70 -15.48 9.85 -17.37
N TYR A 71 -14.34 9.97 -18.05
CA TYR A 71 -13.67 11.17 -18.65
C TYR A 71 -13.41 12.49 -17.88
N TYR A 72 -12.18 13.02 -17.97
CA TYR A 72 -11.74 13.94 -19.07
C TYR A 72 -10.25 14.34 -18.96
N THR A 73 -9.61 14.52 -20.12
CA THR A 73 -8.23 15.03 -20.35
C THR A 73 -8.29 16.46 -20.91
N THR A 74 -7.32 17.33 -20.59
CA THR A 74 -6.89 18.46 -21.46
C THR A 74 -5.36 18.64 -21.39
N GLN A 75 -4.79 19.29 -22.43
CA GLN A 75 -3.46 19.09 -23.02
C GLN A 75 -2.35 20.14 -22.70
N ARG A 76 -1.07 19.69 -22.81
CA ARG A 76 0.22 20.36 -23.24
C ARG A 76 0.85 21.45 -22.34
N PRO A 77 2.20 21.70 -22.36
CA PRO A 77 3.21 21.39 -23.40
C PRO A 77 4.53 20.71 -22.91
N SER A 78 5.37 20.27 -23.86
CA SER A 78 6.76 19.83 -23.61
C SER A 78 7.75 20.99 -23.64
N PRO A 79 8.68 21.06 -22.69
CA PRO A 79 10.02 21.58 -22.94
C PRO A 79 11.08 20.53 -22.60
N THR A 80 11.99 20.32 -23.54
CA THR A 80 13.28 19.67 -23.32
C THR A 80 14.09 20.48 -22.30
N SER A 81 14.06 20.02 -21.07
CA SER A 81 15.19 20.08 -20.14
C SER A 81 15.26 18.69 -19.52
N PHE A 82 16.47 18.15 -19.38
CA PHE A 82 16.69 16.95 -18.57
C PHE A 82 16.39 17.30 -17.11
N PHE A 83 15.11 17.40 -16.77
CA PHE A 83 14.66 17.25 -15.40
C PHE A 83 14.95 15.80 -15.06
N SER A 84 16.06 15.55 -14.35
CA SER A 84 16.04 14.47 -13.39
C SER A 84 14.79 14.73 -12.55
N PRO A 85 13.75 13.88 -12.64
CA PRO A 85 12.60 14.07 -11.78
C PRO A 85 13.15 14.07 -10.36
N PRO A 86 12.67 14.94 -9.46
CA PRO A 86 13.02 14.78 -8.07
C PRO A 86 12.48 13.40 -7.71
N ALA A 87 13.39 12.44 -7.61
CA ALA A 87 13.24 11.44 -6.62
C ALA A 87 12.93 12.24 -5.35
N GLU A 88 11.96 11.81 -4.58
CA GLU A 88 12.43 11.48 -3.25
C GLU A 88 12.41 9.96 -3.16
N SER A 89 13.36 9.38 -3.91
CA SER A 89 14.18 8.21 -3.60
C SER A 89 13.58 7.18 -2.62
N GLY A 90 12.43 6.59 -2.96
CA GLY A 90 11.86 5.50 -2.15
C GLY A 90 10.94 5.95 -1.01
N TRP A 91 10.13 7.00 -1.22
CA TRP A 91 9.13 7.48 -0.26
C TRP A 91 7.70 7.44 -0.84
N PHE A 92 6.72 7.09 -0.01
CA PHE A 92 5.33 7.52 -0.15
C PHE A 92 5.21 8.97 0.30
N THR A 93 4.45 9.76 -0.45
CA THR A 93 4.21 11.19 -0.17
C THR A 93 2.74 11.53 -0.46
N GLY A 94 2.25 12.63 0.10
CA GLY A 94 0.88 13.09 -0.08
C GLY A 94 -0.13 12.38 0.83
N ALA A 95 -1.41 12.40 0.44
CA ALA A 95 -2.52 12.09 1.34
C ALA A 95 -3.01 10.63 1.29
N TRP A 96 -2.09 9.68 1.04
CA TRP A 96 -2.40 8.25 0.92
C TRP A 96 -2.90 7.60 2.22
N TYR A 97 -2.66 8.24 3.36
CA TYR A 97 -2.88 7.69 4.69
C TYR A 97 -4.26 8.00 5.31
N ILE A 98 -5.05 8.91 4.72
CA ILE A 98 -6.24 9.52 5.37
C ILE A 98 -7.25 8.50 5.92
N ASN A 99 -7.39 7.34 5.25
CA ASN A 99 -8.45 6.38 5.53
C ASN A 99 -7.96 5.08 6.21
N GLN A 100 -6.73 5.04 6.71
CA GLN A 100 -6.17 3.84 7.33
C GLN A 100 -5.31 4.17 8.55
N ASN A 101 -5.39 3.35 9.60
CA ASN A 101 -4.40 3.47 10.68
C ASN A 101 -3.04 3.06 10.14
N THR A 102 -2.02 3.88 10.39
CA THR A 102 -0.67 3.64 9.89
C THR A 102 0.33 4.52 10.64
N ILE A 103 1.59 4.48 10.23
CA ILE A 103 2.64 5.41 10.68
C ILE A 103 2.94 6.43 9.58
N ILE A 104 3.19 7.68 9.97
CA ILE A 104 3.55 8.76 9.05
C ILE A 104 4.57 9.70 9.67
N CYS A 105 5.34 10.39 8.85
CA CYS A 105 6.06 11.57 9.32
C CYS A 105 5.08 12.67 9.73
N ASP A 106 5.40 13.43 10.78
CA ASP A 106 4.57 14.51 11.32
C ASP A 106 4.83 15.90 10.70
N GLY A 107 5.82 15.99 9.81
CA GLY A 107 6.30 17.26 9.25
C GLY A 107 7.30 18.03 10.13
N ASN A 108 7.53 17.60 11.38
CA ASN A 108 8.47 18.19 12.33
C ASN A 108 9.69 17.31 12.61
N GLY A 109 9.84 16.20 11.88
CA GLY A 109 10.97 15.29 12.01
C GLY A 109 10.69 14.02 12.81
N SER A 110 9.47 13.83 13.31
CA SER A 110 9.07 12.63 14.05
C SER A 110 8.24 11.68 13.19
N LEU A 111 8.39 10.39 13.45
CA LEU A 111 7.49 9.35 12.96
C LEU A 111 6.40 9.12 14.02
N ILE A 112 5.14 9.28 13.65
CA ILE A 112 3.96 9.22 14.53
C ILE A 112 2.94 8.21 14.01
N ILE A 113 1.98 7.85 14.86
CA ILE A 113 0.81 7.04 14.48
C ILE A 113 -0.28 7.97 13.93
N HIS A 114 -0.79 7.66 12.75
CA HIS A 114 -2.03 8.22 12.23
C HIS A 114 -3.19 7.28 12.53
N GLU A 115 -4.25 7.80 13.14
CA GLU A 115 -5.47 7.05 13.44
C GLU A 115 -6.61 7.55 12.56
N ALA A 116 -7.05 6.72 11.61
CA ALA A 116 -8.17 7.02 10.72
C ALA A 116 -9.50 6.45 11.23
N THR A 117 -9.44 5.51 12.18
CA THR A 117 -10.63 4.84 12.73
C THR A 117 -10.68 4.99 14.25
N SER A 118 -11.87 4.84 14.82
CA SER A 118 -12.06 4.74 16.26
C SER A 118 -12.73 3.41 16.60
N TYR A 119 -11.98 2.51 17.24
CA TYR A 119 -12.52 1.22 17.68
C TYR A 119 -12.92 1.22 19.16
N GLN A 120 -14.00 0.49 19.47
CA GLN A 120 -14.55 0.35 20.82
C GLN A 120 -13.85 -0.76 21.63
N TYR A 121 -14.27 -0.91 22.90
CA TYR A 121 -13.79 -1.96 23.82
C TYR A 121 -12.26 -2.04 23.94
N GLY A 122 -11.59 -0.88 23.80
CA GLY A 122 -10.14 -0.77 23.87
C GLY A 122 -9.38 -1.39 22.69
N ILE A 123 -10.05 -1.76 21.60
CA ILE A 123 -9.39 -2.27 20.39
C ILE A 123 -8.47 -1.20 19.77
N GLN A 124 -8.81 0.08 19.89
CA GLN A 124 -7.94 1.17 19.42
C GLN A 124 -6.57 1.12 20.08
N ASP A 125 -6.48 0.78 21.37
CA ASP A 125 -5.18 0.63 22.06
C ASP A 125 -4.34 -0.49 21.45
N CYS A 126 -4.99 -1.58 21.01
CA CYS A 126 -4.31 -2.68 20.36
C CYS A 126 -3.81 -2.30 18.97
N THR A 127 -4.57 -1.46 18.25
CA THR A 127 -4.12 -0.84 16.99
C THR A 127 -2.93 0.09 17.23
N ARG A 128 -2.96 0.96 18.26
CA ARG A 128 -1.80 1.80 18.61
C ARG A 128 -0.54 0.98 18.92
N LYS A 129 -0.68 -0.11 19.69
CA LYS A 129 0.45 -1.01 19.97
C LYS A 129 1.00 -1.69 18.71
N HIS A 130 0.13 -2.02 17.75
CA HIS A 130 0.52 -2.55 16.46
C HIS A 130 1.32 -1.51 15.65
N GLU A 131 0.79 -0.30 15.46
CA GLU A 131 1.48 0.77 14.73
C GLU A 131 2.78 1.22 15.44
N GLN A 132 2.81 1.19 16.77
CA GLN A 132 4.02 1.50 17.55
C GLN A 132 5.17 0.51 17.27
N GLN A 133 4.85 -0.74 16.95
CA GLN A 133 5.85 -1.71 16.52
C GLN A 133 6.43 -1.30 15.16
N HIS A 134 5.60 -0.87 14.21
CA HIS A 134 6.09 -0.32 12.94
C HIS A 134 7.01 0.89 13.14
N ILE A 135 6.70 1.81 14.08
CA ILE A 135 7.61 2.91 14.41
C ILE A 135 8.98 2.38 14.87
N THR A 136 8.99 1.36 15.73
CA THR A 136 10.20 0.75 16.26
C THR A 136 11.03 0.13 15.13
N ASP A 137 10.38 -0.62 14.25
CA ASP A 137 11.03 -1.30 13.13
C ASP A 137 11.59 -0.32 12.09
N TRP A 138 10.82 0.73 11.75
CA TRP A 138 11.28 1.77 10.81
C TRP A 138 12.45 2.57 11.39
N LYS A 139 12.40 2.94 12.67
CA LYS A 139 13.54 3.61 13.34
C LYS A 139 14.76 2.70 13.41
N SER A 140 14.59 1.41 13.62
CA SER A 140 15.70 0.44 13.59
C SER A 140 16.31 0.31 12.19
N ARG A 141 15.50 0.38 11.14
CA ARG A 141 15.96 0.22 9.75
C ARG A 141 16.62 1.48 9.19
N TYR A 142 16.00 2.63 9.40
CA TYR A 142 16.33 3.91 8.76
C TYR A 142 16.97 4.93 9.71
N GLY A 143 16.99 4.65 11.02
CA GLY A 143 17.52 5.53 12.05
C GLY A 143 16.45 6.44 12.67
N ALA A 144 16.77 7.00 13.84
CA ALA A 144 15.84 7.83 14.61
C ALA A 144 15.40 9.11 13.88
N ASN A 145 16.24 9.61 12.97
CA ASN A 145 16.02 10.85 12.22
C ASN A 145 15.38 10.62 10.84
N LEU A 146 14.74 9.47 10.58
CA LEU A 146 14.21 9.14 9.26
C LEU A 146 13.26 10.20 8.70
N CYS A 147 12.48 10.88 9.55
CA CYS A 147 11.53 11.92 9.15
C CYS A 147 12.13 13.33 9.09
N LYS A 148 13.43 13.53 9.35
CA LYS A 148 14.03 14.87 9.36
C LYS A 148 13.94 15.51 7.98
N GLY A 149 13.27 16.67 7.90
CA GLY A 149 13.05 17.39 6.64
C GLY A 149 12.01 16.75 5.72
N ARG A 150 11.23 15.77 6.21
CA ARG A 150 10.12 15.14 5.47
C ARG A 150 8.81 15.87 5.74
N ASN A 151 7.89 15.80 4.78
CA ASN A 151 6.56 16.38 4.93
C ASN A 151 5.67 15.49 5.81
N CYS A 152 4.61 16.08 6.36
CA CYS A 152 3.58 15.31 7.03
C CYS A 152 2.94 14.31 6.05
N GLY A 153 2.80 13.05 6.46
CA GLY A 153 2.29 11.98 5.61
C GLY A 153 3.34 11.19 4.85
N ASP A 154 4.60 11.61 4.86
CA ASP A 154 5.66 10.87 4.18
C ASP A 154 5.98 9.56 4.93
N LEU A 155 6.31 8.50 4.19
CA LEU A 155 6.81 7.23 4.75
C LEU A 155 7.75 6.53 3.76
N PRO A 156 8.88 5.94 4.18
CA PRO A 156 9.73 5.15 3.28
C PRO A 156 8.97 3.96 2.69
N TYR A 157 9.06 3.76 1.37
CA TYR A 157 8.44 2.68 0.61
C TYR A 157 9.44 1.78 -0.12
N TYR A 158 10.72 2.14 -0.18
CA TYR A 158 11.70 1.33 -0.89
C TYR A 158 13.14 1.65 -0.47
N ASP A 159 13.99 0.62 -0.37
CA ASP A 159 15.43 0.79 -0.15
C ASP A 159 16.20 0.82 -1.48
N PHE A 160 16.58 2.02 -1.90
CA PHE A 160 17.54 2.19 -3.00
C PHE A 160 18.98 1.81 -2.59
N SER A 161 19.26 1.73 -1.28
CA SER A 161 20.61 1.47 -0.75
C SER A 161 21.03 -0.01 -0.75
N ARG A 162 20.26 -0.88 -1.41
CA ARG A 162 20.56 -2.32 -1.55
C ARG A 162 21.97 -2.59 -2.08
N TRP A 163 22.56 -1.61 -2.77
CA TRP A 163 23.87 -1.71 -3.38
C TRP A 163 25.04 -1.50 -2.41
N LEU A 164 24.84 -0.90 -1.23
CA LEU A 164 25.97 -0.53 -0.35
C LEU A 164 26.05 -1.35 0.95
N PHE A 165 24.95 -1.94 1.43
CA PHE A 165 24.95 -2.75 2.66
C PHE A 165 23.95 -3.91 2.55
N TRP A 166 24.35 -5.09 3.02
CA TRP A 166 23.61 -6.37 3.05
C TRP A 166 22.36 -6.35 3.94
N LYS A 167 21.44 -5.40 3.74
CA LYS A 167 20.14 -5.38 4.42
C LYS A 167 19.14 -6.25 3.65
N ASP A 168 18.21 -6.85 4.40
CA ASP A 168 17.04 -7.53 3.86
C ASP A 168 16.31 -6.64 2.84
N SER A 169 15.69 -7.25 1.83
CA SER A 169 14.81 -6.51 0.92
C SER A 169 13.72 -5.77 1.69
N TYR A 170 13.22 -4.67 1.12
CA TYR A 170 12.10 -3.95 1.71
C TYR A 170 10.89 -4.87 1.96
N SER A 171 10.59 -5.78 1.03
CA SER A 171 9.52 -6.78 1.20
C SER A 171 9.76 -7.75 2.36
N VAL A 172 10.99 -8.23 2.57
CA VAL A 172 11.34 -9.11 3.69
C VAL A 172 11.22 -8.34 5.01
N PHE A 173 11.63 -7.08 5.03
CA PHE A 173 11.46 -6.21 6.20
C PHE A 173 10.00 -5.95 6.53
N LEU A 174 9.18 -5.61 5.53
CA LEU A 174 7.74 -5.44 5.71
C LEU A 174 7.13 -6.69 6.33
N ASN A 175 7.41 -7.88 5.78
CA ASN A 175 6.90 -9.13 6.33
C ASN A 175 7.33 -9.36 7.79
N LYS A 176 8.61 -9.10 8.12
CA LYS A 176 9.11 -9.22 9.51
C LYS A 176 8.45 -8.21 10.46
N SER A 177 8.25 -6.98 10.01
CA SER A 177 7.63 -5.93 10.81
C SER A 177 6.15 -6.21 11.03
N GLU A 178 5.40 -6.56 9.98
CA GLU A 178 4.01 -7.00 10.05
C GLU A 178 3.86 -8.20 11.00
N CYS A 179 4.69 -9.23 10.86
CA CYS A 179 4.66 -10.38 11.77
C CYS A 179 4.82 -9.96 13.25
N SER A 180 5.76 -9.06 13.54
CA SER A 180 6.01 -8.57 14.90
C SER A 180 4.84 -7.73 15.43
N ALA A 181 4.35 -6.81 14.61
CA ALA A 181 3.23 -5.92 14.94
C ALA A 181 1.93 -6.73 15.16
N TRP A 182 1.63 -7.72 14.31
CA TRP A 182 0.46 -8.59 14.46
C TRP A 182 0.56 -9.48 15.69
N LYS A 183 1.74 -9.98 16.07
CA LYS A 183 1.92 -10.73 17.33
C LYS A 183 1.59 -9.87 18.55
N ILE A 184 2.07 -8.63 18.60
CA ILE A 184 1.77 -7.68 19.69
C ILE A 184 0.28 -7.34 19.72
N GLY A 185 -0.29 -7.03 18.56
CA GLY A 185 -1.71 -6.73 18.41
C GLY A 185 -2.60 -7.90 18.81
N LEU A 186 -2.27 -9.13 18.40
CA LEU A 186 -2.99 -10.35 18.76
C LEU A 186 -2.99 -10.58 20.27
N LYS A 187 -1.82 -10.46 20.92
CA LYS A 187 -1.71 -10.57 22.38
C LYS A 187 -2.64 -9.57 23.07
N CYS A 188 -2.59 -8.29 22.65
CA CYS A 188 -3.46 -7.25 23.20
C CYS A 188 -4.95 -7.57 23.00
N ARG A 189 -5.36 -8.00 21.80
CA ARG A 189 -6.77 -8.30 21.50
C ARG A 189 -7.28 -9.49 22.30
N LYS A 190 -6.47 -10.53 22.52
CA LYS A 190 -6.80 -11.64 23.42
C LYS A 190 -6.96 -11.18 24.87
N GLU A 191 -6.11 -10.28 25.34
CA GLU A 191 -6.27 -9.67 26.68
C GLU A 191 -7.57 -8.85 26.79
N LYS A 192 -7.96 -8.10 25.73
CA LYS A 192 -9.24 -7.38 25.71
C LYS A 192 -10.43 -8.34 25.68
N LEU A 193 -10.37 -9.41 24.88
CA LEU A 193 -11.40 -10.44 24.82
C LEU A 193 -11.63 -11.09 26.18
N ASN A 194 -10.55 -11.44 26.88
CA ASN A 194 -10.62 -12.04 28.22
C ASN A 194 -11.23 -11.09 29.26
N LYS A 195 -11.13 -9.77 29.04
CA LYS A 195 -11.70 -8.74 29.93
C LYS A 195 -13.16 -8.40 29.61
N CYS A 196 -13.73 -8.92 28.52
CA CYS A 196 -15.13 -8.66 28.17
C CYS A 196 -16.13 -9.08 29.26
N CYS A 197 -15.79 -10.05 30.12
CA CYS A 197 -16.64 -10.43 31.26
C CYS A 197 -16.86 -9.30 32.28
N ASN A 198 -16.00 -8.28 32.29
CA ASN A 198 -16.10 -7.12 33.18
C ASN A 198 -16.84 -5.94 32.56
N GLU A 199 -17.24 -6.04 31.29
CA GLU A 199 -18.00 -4.99 30.61
C GLU A 199 -19.47 -5.01 31.02
N LYS A 200 -20.15 -3.88 30.88
CA LYS A 200 -21.59 -3.76 31.18
C LYS A 200 -22.44 -4.73 30.35
N ASP A 201 -22.04 -4.97 29.11
CA ASP A 201 -22.62 -5.98 28.22
C ASP A 201 -21.51 -6.91 27.70
N PRO A 202 -21.23 -8.02 28.40
CA PRO A 202 -20.18 -8.96 28.02
C PRO A 202 -20.40 -9.58 26.63
N SER A 203 -21.66 -9.82 26.26
CA SER A 203 -22.00 -10.43 24.97
C SER A 203 -21.76 -9.45 23.82
N ALA A 204 -22.10 -8.17 23.98
CA ALA A 204 -21.77 -7.14 22.99
C ALA A 204 -20.26 -6.94 22.87
N CYS A 205 -19.52 -6.88 23.98
CA CYS A 205 -18.06 -6.80 23.94
C CYS A 205 -17.46 -7.99 23.19
N LYS A 206 -17.87 -9.22 23.53
CA LYS A 206 -17.35 -10.43 22.88
C LYS A 206 -17.61 -10.41 21.38
N ARG A 207 -18.85 -10.16 20.95
CA ARG A 207 -19.21 -10.05 19.51
C ARG A 207 -18.39 -9.00 18.77
N TYR A 208 -18.04 -7.90 19.44
CA TYR A 208 -17.23 -6.86 18.84
C TYR A 208 -15.75 -7.24 18.75
N VAL A 209 -15.17 -7.78 19.83
CA VAL A 209 -13.72 -8.02 19.95
C VAL A 209 -13.26 -9.28 19.23
N GLU A 210 -14.07 -10.34 19.23
CA GLU A 210 -13.73 -11.67 18.70
C GLU A 210 -13.30 -11.63 17.20
N PRO A 211 -14.00 -10.91 16.30
CA PRO A 211 -13.55 -10.76 14.91
C PRO A 211 -12.16 -10.14 14.75
N PHE A 212 -11.76 -9.22 15.63
CA PHE A 212 -10.41 -8.63 15.59
C PHE A 212 -9.34 -9.63 16.06
N VAL A 213 -9.68 -10.55 16.96
CA VAL A 213 -8.79 -11.64 17.36
C VAL A 213 -8.59 -12.59 16.17
N GLU A 214 -9.67 -13.05 15.54
CA GLU A 214 -9.62 -13.92 14.36
C GLU A 214 -8.82 -13.30 13.22
N GLN A 215 -9.05 -12.01 12.93
CA GLN A 215 -8.28 -11.26 11.94
C GLN A 215 -6.79 -11.26 12.30
N ALA A 216 -6.44 -10.96 13.55
CA ALA A 216 -5.05 -10.91 13.97
C ALA A 216 -4.37 -12.29 13.91
N GLU A 217 -5.09 -13.38 14.21
CA GLU A 217 -4.58 -14.75 14.05
C GLU A 217 -4.30 -15.09 12.58
N ALA A 218 -5.21 -14.72 11.68
CA ALA A 218 -5.02 -14.90 10.24
C ALA A 218 -3.80 -14.12 9.72
N GLN A 219 -3.60 -12.88 10.20
CA GLN A 219 -2.44 -12.06 9.80
C GLN A 219 -1.12 -12.59 10.37
N VAL A 220 -1.09 -13.06 11.63
CA VAL A 220 0.07 -13.77 12.18
C VAL A 220 0.42 -14.97 11.31
N LYS A 221 -0.57 -15.78 10.91
CA LYS A 221 -0.35 -16.93 10.03
C LYS A 221 0.20 -16.52 8.66
N LYS A 222 -0.26 -15.39 8.11
CA LYS A 222 0.17 -14.89 6.79
C LYS A 222 1.60 -14.36 6.80
N TYR A 223 1.98 -13.58 7.81
CA TYR A 223 3.25 -12.86 7.81
C TYR A 223 4.39 -13.59 8.53
N CYS A 224 4.09 -14.56 9.40
CA CYS A 224 5.09 -15.24 10.22
C CYS A 224 5.48 -16.65 9.74
N ASN A 225 4.91 -17.14 8.64
CA ASN A 225 5.17 -18.48 8.10
C ASN A 225 5.86 -18.44 6.74
#